data_AF-A0A1Y4RT85-F1
#
_entry.id   AF-A0A1Y4RT85-F1
#
_cell.length_a   1.000
_cell.length_b   1.000
_cell.length_c   1.000
_cell.angle_alpha   90.00
_cell.angle_beta   90.00
_cell.angle_gamma   90.00
#
_symmetry.space_group_name_H-M   'P 1'
#
loop_
_entity.id
_entity.type
_entity.pdbx_description
1 polymer ?
#
loop_
_entity_poly.entity_id
_entity_poly.type
_entity_poly.pdbx_seq_one_letter_code
_entity_poly.pdbx_strand_id
1 'polypeptide(L)' 'MKNVQIPYELFVSLIRYHLMEEDDCLNEIRKGLEQKLDSLVRHELYAKYKTAPTQEEREKARQEYLEKRGVPNSFRW' A
#
# COMPACT_ATOMS: atom_id res chain seq x y z
N MET A 1 14.11 -13.00 -4.74
CA MET A 1 13.41 -11.69 -4.71
C MET A 1 11.93 -11.95 -4.45
N LYS A 2 11.24 -11.10 -3.68
CA LYS A 2 9.78 -11.23 -3.50
C LYS A 2 9.08 -10.57 -4.68
N ASN A 3 8.08 -11.23 -5.25
CA ASN A 3 7.27 -10.67 -6.32
C ASN A 3 6.14 -9.82 -5.74
N VAL A 4 5.80 -8.74 -6.43
CA VAL A 4 4.71 -7.83 -6.06
C VAL A 4 3.61 -7.96 -7.12
N GLN A 5 2.39 -8.30 -6.67
CA GLN A 5 1.22 -8.32 -7.55
C GLN A 5 0.67 -6.90 -7.72
N ILE A 6 0.43 -6.48 -8.97
CA ILE A 6 -0.22 -5.22 -9.33
C ILE A 6 -1.45 -5.48 -10.20
N PRO A 7 -2.40 -4.53 -10.27
CA PRO A 7 -3.52 -4.62 -11.22
C PRO A 7 -3.01 -4.76 -12.66
N TYR A 8 -3.73 -5.53 -13.48
CA TYR A 8 -3.37 -5.73 -14.88
C TYR A 8 -3.31 -4.41 -15.65
N GLU A 9 -4.30 -3.53 -15.46
CA GLU A 9 -4.32 -2.20 -16.09
C GLU A 9 -3.08 -1.38 -15.75
N LEU A 10 -2.64 -1.38 -14.49
CA LEU A 10 -1.42 -0.67 -14.08
C LEU A 10 -0.18 -1.24 -14.77
N PHE A 11 -0.11 -2.56 -14.95
CA PHE A 11 0.98 -3.19 -15.68
C PHE A 11 0.98 -2.80 -17.16
N VAL A 12 -0.19 -2.75 -17.80
CA VAL A 12 -0.33 -2.30 -19.20
C VAL A 12 0.07 -0.82 -19.34
N SER A 13 -0.39 0.07 -18.44
CA SER A 13 0.02 1.48 -18.47
C SER A 13 1.54 1.62 -18.31
N LEU A 14 2.17 0.84 -17.42
CA LEU A 14 3.63 0.84 -17.28
C LEU A 14 4.33 0.40 -18.59
N ILE A 15 3.80 -0.60 -19.30
CA ILE A 15 4.32 -1.01 -20.62
C ILE A 15 4.18 0.14 -21.62
N ARG A 16 3.01 0.76 -21.72
CA ARG A 16 2.74 1.86 -22.67
C ARG A 16 3.69 3.03 -22.44
N TYR A 17 3.83 3.45 -21.19
CA TYR A 17 4.75 4.53 -20.83
C TYR A 17 6.21 4.20 -21.15
N HIS A 18 6.71 3.04 -20.71
CA HIS A 18 8.14 2.74 -20.80
C HIS A 18 8.61 2.18 -22.14
N LEU A 19 7.73 1.50 -22.89
CA LEU A 19 8.09 0.82 -24.13
C LEU A 19 7.47 1.47 -25.38
N MET A 20 6.41 2.26 -25.22
CA MET A 20 5.72 2.93 -26.34
C MET A 20 5.85 4.46 -26.26
N GLU A 21 6.51 5.00 -25.24
CA GLU A 21 6.73 6.44 -25.03
C GLU A 21 5.41 7.25 -24.97
N GLU A 22 4.34 6.62 -24.48
CA GLU A 22 3.03 7.27 -24.31
C GLU A 22 2.90 7.92 -22.92
N ASP A 23 3.07 9.23 -22.86
CA ASP A 23 3.04 10.00 -21.60
C ASP A 23 1.63 10.19 -21.00
N ASP A 24 0.56 9.99 -21.78
CA ASP A 24 -0.82 10.24 -21.37
C ASP A 24 -1.26 9.40 -20.15
N CYS A 25 -0.58 8.27 -19.90
CA CYS A 25 -0.87 7.37 -18.79
C CYS A 25 -0.09 7.64 -17.50
N LEU A 26 0.78 8.67 -17.47
CA LEU A 26 1.67 8.96 -16.34
C LEU A 26 0.91 9.19 -15.03
N ASN A 27 -0.23 9.90 -15.08
CA ASN A 27 -1.07 10.16 -13.90
C ASN A 27 -1.69 8.87 -13.35
N GLU A 28 -2.10 7.96 -14.25
CA GLU A 28 -2.73 6.68 -13.88
C GLU A 28 -1.70 5.75 -13.24
N ILE A 29 -0.48 5.72 -13.80
CA ILE A 29 0.66 4.99 -13.25
C ILE A 29 0.98 5.49 -11.84
N ARG A 30 1.14 6.81 -11.67
CA ARG A 30 1.43 7.42 -10.37
C ARG A 30 0.38 7.02 -9.35
N LYS A 31 -0.89 7.23 -9.65
CA LYS A 31 -2.00 6.91 -8.74
C LYS A 31 -2.05 5.41 -8.41
N GLY A 32 -1.87 4.54 -9.40
CA GLY A 32 -1.88 3.09 -9.19
C GLY A 32 -0.72 2.61 -8.31
N LEU A 33 0.47 3.17 -8.50
CA LEU A 33 1.65 2.86 -7.68
C LEU A 33 1.51 3.40 -6.26
N GLU A 34 1.01 4.63 -6.08
CA GLU A 34 0.70 5.20 -4.76
C GLU A 34 -0.28 4.31 -3.99
N GLN A 35 -1.39 3.91 -4.62
CA GLN A 35 -2.35 2.99 -4.03
C GLN A 35 -1.74 1.62 -3.67
N LYS A 36 -0.86 1.10 -4.53
CA LYS A 36 -0.18 -0.17 -4.26
C LYS A 36 0.76 -0.05 -3.06
N LEU A 37 1.53 1.03 -2.99
CA LEU A 37 2.42 1.31 -1.87
C LEU A 37 1.65 1.42 -0.57
N ASP A 38 0.55 2.17 -0.55
CA ASP A 38 -0.32 2.28 0.62
C ASP A 38 -0.88 0.93 1.06
N SER A 39 -1.21 0.04 0.11
CA SER A 39 -1.64 -1.32 0.45
C SER A 39 -0.52 -2.14 1.08
N LEU A 40 0.72 -2.01 0.61
CA LEU A 40 1.86 -2.73 1.17
C LEU A 40 2.19 -2.25 2.58
N VAL A 41 2.21 -0.93 2.79
CA VAL A 41 2.42 -0.32 4.11
C VAL A 41 1.35 -0.78 5.10
N ARG A 42 0.06 -0.73 4.71
CA ARG A 42 -1.03 -1.21 5.57
C ARG A 42 -0.92 -2.68 5.91
N HIS A 43 -0.53 -3.53 4.95
CA HIS A 43 -0.33 -4.95 5.19
C HIS A 43 0.84 -5.18 6.17
N GLU A 44 1.94 -4.45 6.03
CA GLU A 44 3.08 -4.53 6.94
C GLU A 44 2.72 -4.11 8.36
N LEU A 45 2.00 -2.99 8.52
CA LEU A 45 1.53 -2.52 9.82
C LEU A 45 0.59 -3.54 10.49
N TYR A 46 -0.33 -4.12 9.71
CA TYR A 46 -1.21 -5.17 10.21
C TYR A 46 -0.43 -6.43 10.61
N ALA A 47 0.56 -6.84 9.82
CA ALA A 47 1.42 -7.97 10.16
C ALA A 47 2.20 -7.70 11.46
N LYS A 48 2.82 -6.52 11.59
CA LYS A 48 3.51 -6.09 12.82
C LYS A 48 2.57 -6.10 14.03
N TYR A 49 1.35 -5.58 13.89
CA TYR A 49 0.32 -5.64 14.94
C TYR A 49 0.02 -7.09 15.36
N LYS A 50 -0.07 -8.03 14.41
CA LYS A 50 -0.39 -9.44 14.70
C LYS A 50 0.76 -10.21 15.32
N THR A 51 2.00 -9.85 15.00
CA THR A 51 3.20 -10.59 15.44
C THR A 51 4.04 -9.85 16.48
N ALA A 52 3.61 -8.68 16.94
CA ALA A 52 4.34 -7.89 17.93
C ALA A 52 4.52 -8.67 19.25
N PRO A 53 5.75 -8.73 19.79
CA PRO A 53 6.02 -9.45 21.04
C PRO A 53 5.53 -8.71 22.28
N THR A 54 5.39 -7.38 22.20
CA THR A 54 4.94 -6.54 23.32
C THR A 54 3.63 -5.83 23.03
N GLN A 55 2.90 -5.47 24.10
CA GLN A 55 1.64 -4.73 23.99
C GLN A 55 1.85 -3.31 23.45
N GLU A 56 2.97 -2.67 23.80
CA GLU A 56 3.32 -1.32 23.35
C GLU A 56 3.57 -1.29 21.83
N GLU A 57 4.41 -2.20 21.32
CA GLU A 57 4.67 -2.30 19.87
C GLU A 57 3.41 -2.68 19.10
N ARG A 58 2.56 -3.53 19.68
CA ARG A 58 1.26 -3.87 19.11
C ARG A 58 0.37 -2.64 19.01
N GLU A 59 0.24 -1.85 20.08
CA GLU A 59 -0.61 -0.65 20.05
C GLU A 59 -0.04 0.42 19.11
N LYS A 60 1.28 0.58 19.05
CA LYS A 60 1.94 1.48 18.09
C LYS A 60 1.62 1.11 16.64
N ALA A 61 1.79 -0.16 16.27
CA ALA A 61 1.45 -0.63 14.92
C ALA A 61 -0.05 -0.46 14.60
N ARG A 62 -0.92 -0.62 15.61
CA ARG A 62 -2.35 -0.35 15.49
C ARG A 62 -2.64 1.13 15.22
N GLN A 63 -2.04 2.04 15.98
CA GLN A 63 -2.26 3.48 15.79
C GLN A 63 -1.78 3.94 14.41
N GLU A 64 -0.58 3.55 13.99
CA GLU A 64 -0.04 3.85 12.66
C GLU A 64 -0.94 3.28 11.54
N TYR A 65 -1.50 2.08 11.73
CA TYR A 65 -2.45 1.51 10.77
C TYR A 65 -3.74 2.33 10.66
N LEU A 66 -4.31 2.77 11.80
CA LEU A 66 -5.54 3.56 11.81
C LEU A 66 -5.34 4.95 11.21
N GLU A 67 -4.21 5.59 11.52
CA GLU A 67 -3.80 6.86 10.92
C GLU A 67 -3.69 6.73 9.39
N LYS A 68 -2.99 5.70 8.90
CA LYS A 68 -2.89 5.41 7.45
C LYS A 68 -4.24 5.09 6.80
N ARG A 69 -5.19 4.53 7.55
CA ARG A 69 -6.56 4.26 7.09
C ARG A 69 -7.45 5.51 7.15
N GLY A 70 -7.06 6.55 7.87
CA GLY A 70 -7.87 7.74 8.10
C GLY A 70 -9.12 7.46 8.94
N VAL A 71 -9.07 6.49 9.86
CA VAL A 71 -10.21 6.10 10.70
C VAL A 71 -9.97 6.42 12.18
N PRO A 72 -11.02 6.65 12.99
CA PRO A 72 -10.85 6.99 14.40
C PRO A 72 -10.14 5.91 15.22
N ASN A 73 -9.44 6.30 16.29
CA ASN A 73 -8.79 5.38 17.23
C ASN A 73 -9.75 4.38 17.90
N SER A 74 -11.04 4.73 17.98
CA SER A 74 -12.11 3.86 18.51
C SER A 74 -12.52 2.76 17.54
N PHE A 75 -12.07 2.79 16.28
CA PHE A 75 -12.37 1.79 15.28
C PHE A 75 -11.87 0.40 15.70
N ARG A 76 -12.76 -0.59 15.63
CA ARG A 76 -12.53 -2.00 15.94
C ARG A 76 -12.73 -2.80 14.65
N TRP A 77 -11.80 -3.70 14.34
CA TRP A 77 -11.80 -4.57 13.17
C TRP A 77 -11.67 -6.03 13.57
#